data_AF-A0A142X6P3-F1
#
_entry.id   AF-A0A142X6P3-F1
#
_cell.length_a   1.000
_cell.length_b   1.000
_cell.length_c   1.000
_cell.angle_alpha   90.00
_cell.angle_beta   90.00
_cell.angle_gamma   90.00
#
_symmetry.space_group_name_H-M   'P 1'
#
loop_
_entity.id
_entity.type
_entity.pdbx_description
1 polymer ?
#
loop_
_entity_poly.entity_id
_entity_poly.type
_entity_poly.pdbx_seq_one_letter_code
_entity_poly.pdbx_strand_id
1 'polypeptide(L)'
;MLTLTPDAQSRLDEYLAELRRVLGASPAVNPAEVEQDVRDHLSAAFAGRGGPIERSALDGELQKLGAPSQWLPDEAQPWFRKPPRDWLHDLRASLVQTGKRLAGGPESYRLPYLSLLVLGVGLFLAMLVGDEEGFLAGFVACVTAFILSRAGLALLGHENLSSPQKWLLYPALLPVYIPLLVVLLAAVPVLSGLAIDERLAVQRFGAHSAREQLQAHDAHAEALKSRGGDLSAYAATRDRLQRSYDAASAPPQILGRTVTPAVAFGLVVASTGLWLCVLGMVLGLAPSLVRGMFYPFAVGYRRRYGFMLAALGAVTAIAYWPLIRPV
;
A
#
# COMPACT_ATOMS: atom_id res chain seq x y z
N MET A 1 16.31 26.67 -51.47
CA MET A 1 14.94 26.76 -50.91
C MET A 1 14.27 25.41 -51.10
N LEU A 2 13.78 24.81 -50.02
CA LEU A 2 13.01 23.57 -50.10
C LEU A 2 11.69 23.83 -50.84
N THR A 3 11.44 23.07 -51.90
CA THR A 3 10.15 23.10 -52.60
C THR A 3 9.27 22.06 -51.93
N LEU A 4 8.38 22.49 -51.04
CA LEU A 4 7.42 21.64 -50.34
C LEU A 4 6.08 21.65 -51.08
N THR A 5 5.35 20.54 -51.08
CA THR A 5 3.92 20.58 -51.44
C THR A 5 3.13 21.39 -50.40
N PRO A 6 1.95 21.92 -50.75
CA PRO A 6 1.12 22.67 -49.79
C PRO A 6 0.83 21.89 -48.50
N ASP A 7 0.56 20.59 -48.60
CA ASP A 7 0.32 19.71 -47.45
C ASP A 7 1.56 19.53 -46.57
N ALA A 8 2.75 19.38 -47.19
CA ALA A 8 4.00 19.27 -46.45
C ALA A 8 4.35 20.60 -45.76
N GLN A 9 4.09 21.74 -46.40
CA GLN A 9 4.27 23.06 -45.80
C GLN A 9 3.38 23.24 -44.56
N SER A 10 2.09 22.93 -44.66
CA SER A 10 1.15 22.99 -43.53
C SER A 10 1.62 22.12 -42.36
N ARG A 11 2.09 20.90 -42.65
CA ARG A 11 2.59 19.96 -41.63
C ARG A 11 3.85 20.49 -40.92
N LEU A 12 4.77 21.10 -41.66
CA LEU A 12 5.97 21.73 -41.08
C LEU A 12 5.57 22.92 -40.19
N ASP A 13 4.65 23.76 -40.65
CA ASP A 13 4.19 24.92 -39.90
C ASP A 13 3.50 24.52 -38.58
N GLU A 14 2.71 23.44 -38.59
CA GLU A 14 2.14 22.83 -37.37
C GLU A 14 3.24 22.35 -36.40
N TYR A 15 4.27 21.66 -36.92
CA TYR A 15 5.38 21.17 -36.10
C TYR A 15 6.15 22.33 -35.45
N LEU A 16 6.44 23.38 -36.22
CA LEU A 16 7.15 24.56 -35.72
C LEU A 16 6.29 25.40 -34.77
N ALA A 17 4.98 25.51 -35.00
CA ALA A 17 4.07 26.14 -34.05
C ALA A 17 4.04 25.41 -32.69
N GLU A 18 4.01 24.08 -32.72
CA GLU A 18 4.08 23.25 -31.52
C GLU A 18 5.44 23.38 -30.82
N LEU A 19 6.53 23.39 -31.58
CA LEU A 19 7.88 23.60 -31.07
C LEU A 19 8.00 24.94 -30.34
N ARG A 20 7.54 26.05 -30.95
CA ARG A 20 7.52 27.37 -30.30
C ARG A 20 6.68 27.38 -29.04
N ARG A 21 5.52 26.72 -29.06
CA ARG A 21 4.62 26.62 -27.90
C ARG A 21 5.30 25.90 -26.73
N VAL A 22 5.99 24.79 -27.00
CA VAL A 22 6.66 23.97 -25.99
C VAL A 22 7.92 24.65 -25.45
N LEU A 23 8.76 25.18 -26.35
CA LEU A 23 10.00 25.85 -25.97
C LEU A 23 9.76 27.21 -25.32
N GLY A 24 8.68 27.92 -25.67
CA GLY A 24 8.33 29.22 -25.08
C GLY A 24 8.06 29.18 -23.57
N ALA A 25 7.84 28.01 -23.00
CA ALA A 25 7.72 27.82 -21.55
C ALA A 25 9.07 27.74 -20.81
N SER A 26 10.19 27.57 -21.54
CA SER A 26 11.53 27.43 -20.97
C SER A 26 12.41 28.63 -21.32
N PRO A 27 12.87 29.43 -20.34
CA PRO A 27 13.77 30.56 -20.61
C PRO A 27 15.20 30.10 -20.99
N ALA A 28 15.51 28.81 -20.83
CA ALA A 28 16.85 28.27 -21.06
C ALA A 28 17.14 27.99 -22.55
N VAL A 29 16.11 27.95 -23.41
CA VAL A 29 16.25 27.61 -24.82
C VAL A 29 15.62 28.69 -25.67
N ASN A 30 16.36 29.21 -26.65
CA ASN A 30 15.83 30.16 -27.62
C ASN A 30 15.02 29.41 -28.69
N PRO A 31 13.68 29.57 -28.76
CA PRO A 31 12.85 28.84 -29.71
C PRO A 31 13.20 29.15 -31.17
N ALA A 32 13.72 30.35 -31.47
CA ALA A 32 14.11 30.73 -32.82
C ALA A 32 15.37 29.99 -33.31
N GLU A 33 16.29 29.69 -32.39
CA GLU A 33 17.52 28.95 -32.69
C GLU A 33 17.19 27.48 -33.02
N VAL A 34 16.37 26.84 -32.19
CA VAL A 34 15.94 25.45 -32.45
C VAL A 34 15.09 25.34 -33.71
N GLU A 35 14.24 26.33 -33.99
CA GLU A 35 13.51 26.37 -35.27
C GLU A 35 14.46 26.45 -36.47
N GLN A 36 15.49 27.30 -36.38
CA GLN A 36 16.48 27.45 -37.43
C GLN A 36 17.25 26.13 -37.65
N ASP A 37 17.67 25.46 -36.58
CA ASP A 37 18.34 24.15 -36.63
C ASP A 37 17.46 23.08 -37.29
N VAL A 38 16.16 23.06 -36.98
CA VAL A 38 15.20 22.14 -37.63
C VAL A 38 15.09 22.43 -39.13
N ARG A 39 15.01 23.71 -39.53
CA ARG A 39 14.95 24.11 -40.95
C ARG A 39 16.24 23.76 -41.70
N ASP A 40 17.38 23.95 -41.06
CA ASP A 40 18.70 23.65 -41.63
C ASP A 40 18.90 22.13 -41.78
N HIS A 41 18.46 21.34 -40.78
CA HIS A 41 18.45 19.89 -40.86
C HIS A 41 17.59 19.39 -42.02
N LEU A 42 16.36 19.87 -42.17
CA LEU A 42 15.47 19.48 -43.28
C LEU A 42 16.05 19.89 -44.63
N SER A 43 16.68 21.07 -44.70
CA SER A 43 17.34 21.56 -45.92
C SER A 43 18.49 20.66 -46.34
N ALA A 44 19.29 20.17 -45.39
CA ALA A 44 20.35 19.21 -45.64
C ALA A 44 19.82 17.83 -46.00
N ALA A 45 18.81 17.33 -45.29
CA ALA A 45 18.22 15.99 -45.50
C ALA A 45 17.61 15.81 -46.89
N PHE A 46 17.08 16.90 -47.48
CA PHE A 46 16.49 16.87 -48.82
C PHE A 46 17.36 17.50 -49.90
N ALA A 47 18.62 17.82 -49.61
CA ALA A 47 19.55 18.33 -50.61
C ALA A 47 19.72 17.33 -51.77
N GLY A 48 19.48 17.78 -53.00
CA GLY A 48 19.62 16.96 -54.20
C GLY A 48 18.38 16.14 -54.60
N ARG A 49 17.28 16.18 -53.84
CA ARG A 49 15.99 15.67 -54.34
C ARG A 49 15.43 16.63 -55.38
N GLY A 50 15.21 16.13 -56.59
CA GLY A 50 14.48 16.84 -57.64
C GLY A 50 12.97 16.76 -57.42
N GLY A 51 12.30 17.90 -57.43
CA GLY A 51 10.83 18.00 -57.36
C GLY A 51 10.28 18.37 -55.96
N PRO A 52 8.97 18.65 -55.87
CA PRO A 52 8.31 18.99 -54.61
C PRO A 52 8.37 17.84 -53.60
N ILE A 53 8.71 18.12 -52.34
CA ILE A 53 8.76 17.13 -51.27
C ILE A 53 7.35 16.85 -50.77
N GLU A 54 6.93 15.59 -50.84
CA GLU A 54 5.65 15.13 -50.33
C GLU A 54 5.62 15.01 -48.80
N ARG A 55 4.41 15.09 -48.23
CA ARG A 55 4.17 15.03 -46.79
C ARG A 55 4.75 13.77 -46.12
N SER A 56 4.61 12.61 -46.75
CA SER A 56 5.11 11.33 -46.21
C SER A 56 6.64 11.32 -46.01
N ALA A 57 7.38 11.92 -46.95
CA ALA A 57 8.82 12.07 -46.85
C ALA A 57 9.22 13.06 -45.75
N LEU A 58 8.49 14.18 -45.60
CA LEU A 58 8.68 15.12 -44.51
C LEU A 58 8.41 14.49 -43.14
N ASP A 59 7.29 13.77 -43.00
CA ASP A 59 6.92 13.09 -41.75
C ASP A 59 8.00 12.08 -41.32
N GLY A 60 8.63 11.39 -42.28
CA GLY A 60 9.77 10.49 -42.01
C GLY A 60 10.99 11.20 -41.42
N GLU A 61 11.33 12.41 -41.87
CA GLU A 61 12.44 13.19 -41.29
C GLU A 61 12.04 13.86 -39.96
N LEU A 62 10.82 14.38 -39.84
CA LEU A 62 10.31 14.92 -38.57
C LEU A 62 10.27 13.85 -37.48
N GLN A 63 9.96 12.60 -37.82
CA GLN A 63 10.00 11.48 -36.87
C GLN A 63 11.41 11.21 -36.34
N LYS A 64 12.46 11.38 -37.17
CA LYS A 64 13.86 11.23 -36.74
C LYS A 64 14.31 12.35 -35.82
N LEU A 65 13.84 13.58 -36.06
CA LEU A 65 14.07 14.74 -35.18
C LEU A 65 13.34 14.61 -33.83
N GLY A 66 12.37 13.70 -33.74
CA GLY A 66 11.64 13.43 -32.52
C GLY A 66 10.48 14.38 -32.27
N ALA A 67 9.83 14.24 -31.11
CA ALA A 67 8.75 15.15 -30.74
C ALA A 67 9.29 16.52 -30.32
N PRO A 68 8.59 17.64 -30.56
CA PRO A 68 9.06 18.98 -30.18
C PRO A 68 9.46 19.12 -28.69
N SER A 69 8.87 18.32 -27.81
CA SER A 69 9.22 18.30 -26.38
C SER A 69 10.54 17.64 -26.02
N GLN A 70 11.16 16.88 -26.93
CA GLN A 70 12.49 16.27 -26.72
C GLN A 70 13.62 17.30 -26.83
N TRP A 71 13.31 18.49 -27.36
CA TRP A 71 14.23 19.62 -27.45
C TRP A 71 14.31 20.44 -26.15
N LEU A 72 13.52 20.10 -25.14
CA LEU A 72 13.65 20.70 -23.80
C LEU A 72 14.82 20.05 -23.04
N PRO A 73 15.69 20.84 -22.39
CA PRO A 73 16.71 20.30 -21.50
C PRO A 73 16.03 19.53 -20.36
N ASP A 74 16.71 18.50 -19.83
CA ASP A 74 16.16 17.57 -18.85
C ASP A 74 15.63 18.27 -17.58
N GLU A 75 16.19 19.44 -17.25
CA GLU A 75 15.75 20.27 -16.13
C GLU A 75 14.38 20.94 -16.38
N ALA A 76 14.04 21.23 -17.64
CA ALA A 76 12.83 21.93 -18.05
C ALA A 76 11.65 20.99 -18.41
N GLN A 77 11.88 19.67 -18.45
CA GLN A 77 10.81 18.73 -18.71
C GLN A 77 9.77 18.72 -17.57
N PRO A 78 8.46 18.69 -17.89
CA PRO A 78 7.42 18.57 -16.89
C PRO A 78 7.62 17.33 -16.02
N TRP A 79 7.44 17.48 -14.71
CA TRP A 79 7.75 16.43 -13.72
C TRP A 79 7.06 15.08 -13.97
N PHE A 80 5.89 15.07 -14.60
CA PHE A 80 5.11 13.86 -14.91
C PHE A 80 5.64 13.09 -16.14
N ARG A 81 6.57 13.66 -16.91
CA ARG A 81 7.24 12.97 -18.04
C ARG A 81 8.58 12.36 -17.66
N LYS A 82 9.18 12.82 -16.56
CA LYS A 82 10.39 12.21 -16.00
C LYS A 82 10.07 10.79 -15.55
N PRO A 83 11.02 9.85 -15.66
CA PRO A 83 10.82 8.53 -15.09
C PRO A 83 10.56 8.66 -13.58
N PRO A 84 9.75 7.79 -12.96
CA PRO A 84 9.33 7.93 -11.56
C PRO A 84 10.50 8.11 -10.58
N ARG A 85 11.66 7.55 -10.89
CA ARG A 85 12.89 7.69 -10.10
C ARG A 85 13.38 9.13 -10.02
N ASP A 86 13.40 9.85 -11.14
CA ASP A 86 13.96 11.21 -11.21
C ASP A 86 12.96 12.21 -10.64
N TRP A 87 11.67 12.00 -10.90
CA TRP A 87 10.60 12.75 -10.24
C TRP A 87 10.66 12.63 -8.71
N LEU A 88 10.84 11.43 -8.16
CA LEU A 88 11.00 11.23 -6.71
C LEU A 88 12.24 11.92 -6.15
N HIS A 89 13.33 11.96 -6.93
CA HIS A 89 14.54 12.66 -6.55
C HIS A 89 14.34 14.18 -6.48
N ASP A 90 13.70 14.76 -7.49
CA ASP A 90 13.38 16.20 -7.56
C ASP A 90 12.41 16.61 -6.45
N LEU A 91 11.36 15.82 -6.21
CA LEU A 91 10.41 16.03 -5.13
C LEU A 91 11.13 16.00 -3.77
N ARG A 92 12.00 15.01 -3.55
CA ARG A 92 12.81 14.91 -2.33
C ARG A 92 13.71 16.14 -2.17
N ALA A 93 14.38 16.58 -3.24
CA ALA A 93 15.26 17.75 -3.20
C ALA A 93 14.49 19.03 -2.85
N SER A 94 13.32 19.24 -3.47
CA SER A 94 12.43 20.37 -3.21
C SER A 94 11.89 20.37 -1.78
N LEU A 95 11.46 19.20 -1.26
CA LEU A 95 11.01 19.05 0.12
C LEU A 95 12.14 19.34 1.12
N VAL A 96 13.36 18.87 0.84
CA VAL A 96 14.53 19.15 1.68
C VAL A 96 14.86 20.64 1.65
N GLN A 97 14.83 21.30 0.49
CA GLN A 97 15.11 22.72 0.38
C GLN A 97 14.03 23.57 1.08
N THR A 98 12.76 23.22 0.90
CA THR A 98 11.63 23.87 1.58
C THR A 98 11.71 23.66 3.09
N GLY A 99 12.02 22.44 3.53
CA GLY A 99 12.26 22.12 4.94
C GLY A 99 13.42 22.92 5.52
N LYS A 100 14.53 23.07 4.78
CA LYS A 100 15.66 23.94 5.19
C LYS A 100 15.26 25.41 5.29
N ARG A 101 14.43 25.93 4.37
CA ARG A 101 13.92 27.31 4.45
C ARG A 101 13.00 27.52 5.66
N LEU A 102 12.16 26.53 5.97
CA LEU A 102 11.29 26.55 7.14
C LEU A 102 12.08 26.40 8.45
N ALA A 103 13.18 25.66 8.45
CA ALA A 103 14.03 25.44 9.61
C ALA A 103 15.09 26.54 9.82
N GLY A 104 15.54 27.22 8.76
CA GLY A 104 16.66 28.18 8.77
C GLY A 104 16.31 29.61 9.19
N GLY A 105 15.14 29.85 9.80
CA GLY A 105 14.78 31.15 10.37
C GLY A 105 15.14 31.27 11.85
N PRO A 106 15.02 32.47 12.45
CA PRO A 106 15.15 32.66 13.91
C PRO A 106 14.14 31.81 14.72
N GLU A 107 13.13 31.24 14.07
CA GLU A 107 12.06 30.44 14.68
C GLU A 107 12.21 28.96 14.33
N SER A 108 13.10 28.26 15.03
CA SER A 108 13.28 26.80 14.93
C SER A 108 12.02 25.96 15.28
N TYR A 109 10.94 26.60 15.72
CA TYR A 109 9.69 25.97 16.12
C TYR A 109 8.63 25.82 15.02
N ARG A 110 8.83 26.37 13.81
CA ARG A 110 7.83 26.35 12.73
C ARG A 110 7.37 24.95 12.36
N LEU A 111 8.30 24.02 12.14
CA LEU A 111 7.99 22.62 11.79
C LEU A 111 7.27 21.88 12.94
N PRO A 112 7.76 21.92 14.19
CA PRO A 112 7.02 21.40 15.34
C PRO A 112 5.59 21.95 15.46
N TYR A 113 5.39 23.27 15.33
CA TYR A 113 4.05 23.86 15.39
C TYR A 113 3.17 23.39 14.25
N LEU A 114 3.67 23.36 13.01
CA LEU A 114 2.91 22.87 11.86
C LEU A 114 2.52 21.41 12.02
N SER A 115 3.42 20.55 12.51
CA SER A 115 3.09 19.14 12.74
C SER A 115 1.95 18.96 13.74
N LEU A 116 1.99 19.68 14.86
CA LEU A 116 0.94 19.61 15.87
C LEU A 116 -0.36 20.28 15.40
N LEU A 117 -0.26 21.41 14.70
CA LEU A 117 -1.42 22.12 14.15
C LEU A 117 -2.16 21.25 13.14
N VAL A 118 -1.44 20.63 12.19
CA VAL A 118 -2.03 19.73 11.19
C VAL A 118 -2.69 18.54 11.88
N LEU A 119 -2.05 17.94 12.89
CA LEU A 119 -2.67 16.86 13.66
C LEU A 119 -3.94 17.32 14.38
N GLY A 120 -3.88 18.45 15.08
CA GLY A 120 -5.01 18.99 15.85
C GLY A 120 -6.20 19.34 14.96
N VAL A 121 -5.95 20.03 13.83
CA VAL A 121 -6.99 20.35 12.83
C VAL A 121 -7.56 19.07 12.23
N GLY A 122 -6.72 18.09 11.89
CA GLY A 122 -7.15 16.80 11.36
C GLY A 122 -8.09 16.04 12.31
N LEU A 123 -7.71 15.93 13.57
CA LEU A 123 -8.54 15.29 14.61
C LEU A 123 -9.83 16.07 14.85
N PHE A 124 -9.77 17.40 14.86
CA PHE A 124 -10.94 18.25 14.99
C PHE A 124 -11.92 18.07 13.83
N LEU A 125 -11.43 18.04 12.58
CA LEU A 125 -12.25 17.79 11.39
C LEU A 125 -12.86 16.38 11.41
N ALA A 126 -12.09 15.37 11.80
CA ALA A 126 -12.60 14.00 11.91
C ALA A 126 -13.74 13.88 12.93
N MET A 127 -13.65 14.61 14.05
CA MET A 127 -14.71 14.67 15.05
C MET A 127 -15.90 15.52 14.62
N LEU A 128 -15.68 16.61 13.88
CA LEU A 128 -16.72 17.57 13.52
C LEU A 128 -17.63 17.07 12.40
N VAL A 129 -17.06 16.46 11.35
CA VAL A 129 -17.83 15.98 10.19
C VAL A 129 -18.50 14.63 10.48
N GLY A 130 -17.84 13.76 11.26
CA GLY A 130 -18.43 12.53 11.82
C GLY A 130 -18.78 11.43 10.81
N ASP A 131 -18.55 11.65 9.52
CA ASP A 131 -18.80 10.70 8.43
C ASP A 131 -17.49 10.11 7.86
N GLU A 132 -17.60 9.37 6.76
CA GLU A 132 -16.46 8.78 6.05
C GLU A 132 -15.48 9.85 5.54
N GLU A 133 -15.97 11.04 5.16
CA GLU A 133 -15.15 12.15 4.68
C GLU A 133 -14.32 12.75 5.83
N GLY A 134 -14.93 12.93 7.00
CA GLY A 134 -14.25 13.33 8.22
C GLY A 134 -13.13 12.36 8.61
N PHE A 135 -13.39 11.05 8.54
CA PHE A 135 -12.38 10.04 8.79
C PHE A 135 -11.21 10.13 7.81
N LEU A 136 -11.49 10.25 6.51
CA LEU A 136 -10.46 10.39 5.48
C LEU A 136 -9.61 11.65 5.69
N ALA A 137 -10.24 12.79 5.98
CA ALA A 137 -9.55 14.04 6.27
C ALA A 137 -8.64 13.91 7.50
N GLY A 138 -9.14 13.29 8.58
CA GLY A 138 -8.35 12.99 9.78
C GLY A 138 -7.16 12.07 9.50
N PHE A 139 -7.35 11.05 8.67
CA PHE A 139 -6.29 10.13 8.25
C PHE A 139 -5.20 10.85 7.44
N VAL A 140 -5.58 11.63 6.42
CA VAL A 140 -4.63 12.41 5.60
C VAL A 140 -3.85 13.39 6.46
N ALA A 141 -4.52 14.07 7.40
CA ALA A 141 -3.88 14.97 8.33
C ALA A 141 -2.92 14.26 9.28
N CYS A 142 -3.27 13.08 9.83
CA CYS A 142 -2.37 12.26 10.64
C CYS A 142 -1.10 11.86 9.87
N VAL A 143 -1.25 11.40 8.62
CA VAL A 143 -0.10 11.03 7.76
C VAL A 143 0.76 12.26 7.46
N THR A 144 0.15 13.40 7.17
CA THR A 144 0.86 14.66 6.89
C THR A 144 1.63 15.13 8.13
N ALA A 145 0.99 15.14 9.30
CA ALA A 145 1.61 15.49 10.57
C ALA A 145 2.77 14.55 10.92
N PHE A 146 2.60 13.25 10.68
CA PHE A 146 3.65 12.25 10.83
C PHE A 146 4.88 12.57 9.96
N ILE A 147 4.67 12.85 8.68
CA ILE A 147 5.74 13.20 7.72
C ILE A 147 6.45 14.48 8.17
N LEU A 148 5.69 15.51 8.55
CA LEU A 148 6.25 16.77 9.07
C LEU A 148 7.09 16.54 10.33
N SER A 149 6.61 15.73 11.28
CA SER A 149 7.36 15.39 12.48
C SER A 149 8.65 14.62 12.17
N ARG A 150 8.59 13.67 11.24
CA ARG A 150 9.78 12.92 10.76
C ARG A 150 10.78 13.84 10.07
N ALA A 151 10.31 14.77 9.25
CA ALA A 151 11.16 15.76 8.60
C ALA A 151 11.82 16.69 9.63
N GLY A 152 11.06 17.18 10.61
CA GLY A 152 11.59 18.01 11.71
C GLY A 152 12.68 17.28 12.51
N LEU A 153 12.44 16.02 12.87
CA LEU A 153 13.41 15.18 13.56
C LEU A 153 14.69 14.92 12.74
N ALA A 154 14.56 14.73 11.42
CA ALA A 154 15.69 14.49 10.53
C ALA A 154 16.53 15.75 10.27
N LEU A 155 15.89 16.92 10.17
CA LEU A 155 16.55 18.19 9.88
C LEU A 155 17.23 18.79 11.12
N LEU A 156 16.56 18.77 12.27
CA LEU A 156 17.08 19.40 13.50
C LEU A 156 18.01 18.47 14.28
N GLY A 157 17.85 17.16 14.13
CA GLY A 157 18.56 16.15 14.92
C GLY A 157 17.99 16.03 16.33
N HIS A 158 17.76 14.82 16.81
CA HIS A 158 17.06 14.60 18.10
C HIS A 158 17.82 15.15 19.31
N GLU A 159 19.14 15.15 19.25
CA GLU A 159 20.01 15.65 20.32
C GLU A 159 19.94 17.17 20.46
N ASN A 160 19.67 17.89 19.37
CA ASN A 160 19.60 19.35 19.37
C ASN A 160 18.21 19.91 19.70
N LEU A 161 17.20 19.04 19.77
CA LEU A 161 15.82 19.47 20.03
C LEU A 161 15.63 19.80 21.51
N SER A 162 15.08 20.98 21.77
CA SER A 162 14.63 21.38 23.11
C SER A 162 13.46 20.51 23.56
N SER A 163 13.27 20.36 24.88
CA SER A 163 12.15 19.58 25.43
C SER A 163 10.77 20.04 24.92
N PRO A 164 10.49 21.36 24.79
CA PRO A 164 9.24 21.82 24.18
C PRO A 164 9.08 21.38 22.72
N GLN A 165 10.15 21.38 21.91
CA GLN A 165 10.06 20.92 20.51
C GLN A 165 9.74 19.43 20.43
N LYS A 166 10.30 18.61 21.32
CA LYS A 166 9.98 17.18 21.42
C LYS A 166 8.50 16.96 21.72
N TRP A 167 7.93 17.75 22.63
CA TRP A 167 6.51 17.72 22.98
C TRP A 167 5.57 18.07 21.82
N LEU A 168 5.99 18.95 20.92
CA LEU A 168 5.20 19.31 19.74
C LEU A 168 5.28 18.23 18.64
N LEU A 169 6.45 17.60 18.46
CA LEU A 169 6.66 16.62 17.38
C LEU A 169 6.12 15.22 17.71
N TYR A 170 6.29 14.76 18.96
CA TYR A 170 6.04 13.35 19.32
C TYR A 170 4.57 12.92 19.24
N PRO A 171 3.59 13.75 19.64
CA PRO A 171 2.18 13.39 19.52
C PRO A 171 1.78 13.02 18.09
N ALA A 172 2.33 13.68 17.07
CA ALA A 172 2.05 13.36 15.67
C ALA A 172 2.67 12.02 15.19
N LEU A 173 3.62 11.46 15.94
CA LEU A 173 4.21 10.15 15.62
C LEU A 173 3.39 8.98 16.17
N LEU A 174 2.72 9.17 17.30
CA LEU A 174 2.00 8.12 18.01
C LEU A 174 0.82 7.51 17.22
N PRO A 175 -0.03 8.29 16.52
CA PRO A 175 -1.14 7.76 15.72
C PRO A 175 -0.71 6.79 14.62
N VAL A 176 0.54 6.86 14.16
CA VAL A 176 1.06 5.94 13.15
C VAL A 176 1.81 4.79 13.82
N TYR A 177 2.66 5.07 14.80
CA TYR A 177 3.48 4.04 15.44
C TYR A 177 2.67 3.06 16.29
N ILE A 178 1.65 3.51 17.01
CA ILE A 178 0.85 2.61 17.86
C ILE A 178 0.10 1.58 17.00
N PRO A 179 -0.69 1.97 15.97
CA PRO A 179 -1.33 0.98 15.10
C PRO A 179 -0.33 0.09 14.38
N LEU A 180 0.79 0.64 13.91
CA LEU A 180 1.84 -0.18 13.27
C LEU A 180 2.39 -1.23 14.24
N LEU A 181 2.66 -0.86 15.49
CA LEU A 181 3.12 -1.79 16.52
C LEU A 181 2.04 -2.83 16.87
N VAL A 182 0.79 -2.41 17.00
CA VAL A 182 -0.36 -3.30 17.26
C VAL A 182 -0.51 -4.31 16.12
N VAL A 183 -0.50 -3.86 14.86
CA VAL A 183 -0.56 -4.74 13.69
C VAL A 183 0.63 -5.71 13.69
N LEU A 184 1.84 -5.21 13.91
CA LEU A 184 3.03 -6.06 13.95
C LEU A 184 2.96 -7.14 15.04
N LEU A 185 2.38 -6.84 16.20
CA LEU A 185 2.25 -7.79 17.31
C LEU A 185 1.04 -8.73 17.16
N ALA A 186 -0.08 -8.22 16.63
CA ALA A 186 -1.38 -8.90 16.64
C ALA A 186 -1.76 -9.55 15.30
N ALA A 187 -1.07 -9.27 14.20
CA ALA A 187 -1.46 -9.76 12.87
C ALA A 187 -1.63 -11.29 12.83
N VAL A 188 -0.62 -12.05 13.23
CA VAL A 188 -0.70 -13.53 13.22
C VAL A 188 -1.74 -14.07 14.20
N PRO A 189 -1.82 -13.62 15.47
CA PRO A 189 -2.89 -14.04 16.39
C PRO A 189 -4.29 -13.80 15.83
N VAL A 190 -4.54 -12.61 15.29
CA VAL A 190 -5.84 -12.22 14.73
C VAL A 190 -6.18 -13.06 13.51
N LEU A 191 -5.25 -13.19 12.56
CA LEU A 191 -5.46 -14.01 11.36
C LEU A 191 -5.68 -15.48 11.69
N SER A 192 -4.96 -16.02 12.69
CA SER A 192 -5.13 -17.41 13.14
C SER A 192 -6.50 -17.61 13.80
N GLY A 193 -6.95 -16.66 14.62
CA GLY A 193 -8.27 -16.67 15.22
C GLY A 193 -9.40 -16.61 14.17
N LEU A 194 -9.29 -15.69 13.21
CA LEU A 194 -10.25 -15.55 12.11
C LEU A 194 -10.33 -16.81 11.24
N ALA A 195 -9.19 -17.42 10.90
CA ALA A 195 -9.16 -18.64 10.11
C ALA A 195 -9.80 -19.84 10.84
N ILE A 196 -9.68 -19.90 12.17
CA ILE A 196 -10.37 -20.94 12.96
C ILE A 196 -11.87 -20.65 13.00
N ASP A 197 -12.27 -19.40 13.28
CA ASP A 197 -13.68 -19.02 13.38
C ASP A 197 -14.44 -19.25 12.05
N GLU A 198 -13.83 -18.88 10.92
CA GLU A 198 -14.39 -19.11 9.58
C GLU A 198 -14.64 -20.60 9.31
N ARG A 199 -13.69 -21.47 9.66
CA ARG A 199 -13.86 -22.93 9.51
C ARG A 199 -14.99 -23.46 10.38
N LEU A 200 -15.10 -22.97 11.62
CA LEU A 200 -16.20 -23.33 12.52
C LEU A 200 -17.55 -22.84 11.97
N ALA A 201 -17.59 -21.64 11.39
CA ALA A 201 -18.79 -21.06 10.80
C ALA A 201 -19.28 -21.86 9.57
N VAL A 202 -18.38 -22.18 8.63
CA VAL A 202 -18.70 -22.99 7.44
C VAL A 202 -19.24 -24.36 7.84
N GLN A 203 -18.66 -24.98 8.86
CA GLN A 203 -19.11 -26.27 9.32
C GLN A 203 -20.48 -26.22 10.01
N ARG A 204 -20.72 -25.23 10.87
CA ARG A 204 -22.04 -25.02 11.51
C ARG A 204 -23.12 -24.81 10.45
N PHE A 205 -22.81 -24.04 9.41
CA PHE A 205 -23.71 -23.83 8.29
C PHE A 205 -24.00 -25.14 7.54
N GLY A 206 -22.97 -25.94 7.24
CA GLY A 206 -23.14 -27.25 6.61
C GLY A 206 -23.99 -28.22 7.42
N ALA A 207 -23.76 -28.30 8.74
CA ALA A 207 -24.54 -29.13 9.64
C ALA A 207 -26.01 -28.67 9.74
N HIS A 208 -26.25 -27.36 9.74
CA HIS A 208 -27.59 -26.79 9.74
C HIS A 208 -28.33 -27.12 8.44
N SER A 209 -27.70 -26.90 7.28
CA SER A 209 -28.29 -27.21 5.98
C SER A 209 -28.59 -28.70 5.82
N ALA A 210 -27.68 -29.59 6.22
CA ALA A 210 -27.92 -31.03 6.18
C ALA A 210 -29.07 -31.46 7.11
N ARG A 211 -29.22 -30.81 8.27
CA ARG A 211 -30.34 -31.05 9.19
C ARG A 211 -31.67 -30.63 8.58
N GLU A 212 -31.74 -29.45 7.95
CA GLU A 212 -32.95 -28.97 7.28
C GLU A 212 -33.37 -29.90 6.14
N GLN A 213 -32.40 -30.37 5.32
CA GLN A 213 -32.67 -31.33 4.24
C GLN A 213 -33.20 -32.66 4.79
N LEU A 214 -32.62 -33.18 5.88
CA LEU A 214 -33.08 -34.40 6.52
C LEU A 214 -34.51 -34.25 7.08
N GLN A 215 -34.81 -33.12 7.73
CA GLN A 215 -36.14 -32.82 8.26
C GLN A 215 -37.20 -32.68 7.15
N ALA A 216 -36.86 -31.98 6.07
CA ALA A 216 -37.74 -31.84 4.91
C ALA A 216 -38.01 -33.19 4.23
N HIS A 217 -36.99 -34.04 4.12
CA HIS A 217 -37.11 -35.38 3.57
C HIS A 217 -37.99 -36.28 4.45
N ASP A 218 -37.80 -36.25 5.77
CA ASP A 218 -38.60 -37.04 6.72
C ASP A 218 -40.07 -36.59 6.71
N ALA A 219 -40.34 -35.27 6.70
CA ALA A 219 -41.70 -34.74 6.57
C ALA A 219 -42.39 -35.16 5.26
N HIS A 220 -41.64 -35.19 4.15
CA HIS A 220 -42.17 -35.65 2.86
C HIS A 220 -42.46 -37.16 2.85
N ALA A 221 -41.61 -37.97 3.49
CA ALA A 221 -41.83 -39.40 3.65
C ALA A 221 -43.09 -39.69 4.49
N GLU A 222 -43.34 -38.93 5.57
CA GLU A 222 -44.57 -39.03 6.37
C GLU A 222 -45.82 -38.68 5.54
N ALA A 223 -45.74 -37.63 4.72
CA ALA A 223 -46.81 -37.24 3.82
C ALA A 223 -47.12 -38.31 2.76
N LEU A 224 -46.10 -39.01 2.23
CA LEU A 224 -46.31 -40.13 1.31
C LEU A 224 -46.86 -41.38 1.99
N LYS A 225 -46.38 -41.69 3.19
CA LYS A 225 -46.88 -42.81 3.99
C LYS A 225 -48.37 -42.66 4.27
N SER A 226 -48.84 -41.46 4.61
CA SER A 226 -50.27 -41.19 4.81
C SER A 226 -51.12 -41.35 3.54
N ARG A 227 -50.50 -41.30 2.35
CA ARG A 227 -51.14 -41.53 1.04
C ARG A 227 -51.03 -42.96 0.53
N GLY A 228 -50.41 -43.88 1.29
CA GLY A 228 -50.16 -45.26 0.86
C GLY A 228 -49.06 -45.41 -0.20
N GLY A 229 -48.14 -44.44 -0.31
CA GLY A 229 -47.00 -44.51 -1.24
C GLY A 229 -45.92 -45.49 -0.80
N ASP A 230 -45.16 -46.03 -1.76
CA ASP A 230 -43.98 -46.87 -1.50
C ASP A 230 -42.80 -46.03 -0.97
N LEU A 231 -42.20 -46.46 0.14
CA LEU A 231 -41.09 -45.80 0.82
C LEU A 231 -39.72 -46.40 0.48
N SER A 232 -39.65 -47.44 -0.36
CA SER A 232 -38.40 -48.15 -0.68
C SER A 232 -37.30 -47.22 -1.23
N ALA A 233 -37.66 -46.28 -2.11
CA ALA A 233 -36.74 -45.28 -2.67
C ALA A 233 -36.31 -44.18 -1.66
N TYR A 234 -37.10 -43.96 -0.60
CA TYR A 234 -36.82 -42.95 0.43
C TYR A 234 -35.73 -43.40 1.41
N ALA A 235 -35.64 -44.70 1.69
CA ALA A 235 -34.64 -45.24 2.62
C ALA A 235 -33.21 -44.94 2.14
N ALA A 236 -32.92 -45.18 0.86
CA ALA A 236 -31.59 -44.92 0.31
C ALA A 236 -31.20 -43.43 0.31
N THR A 237 -32.17 -42.54 0.08
CA THR A 237 -31.95 -41.08 0.10
C THR A 237 -31.75 -40.58 1.53
N ARG A 238 -32.55 -41.07 2.48
CA ARG A 238 -32.38 -40.78 3.90
C ARG A 238 -31.00 -41.19 4.41
N ASP A 239 -30.52 -42.38 4.06
CA ASP A 239 -29.19 -42.84 4.46
C ASP A 239 -28.05 -41.98 3.89
N ARG A 240 -28.24 -41.38 2.71
CA ARG A 240 -27.27 -40.42 2.15
C ARG A 240 -27.32 -39.08 2.89
N LEU A 241 -28.51 -38.56 3.16
CA LEU A 241 -28.70 -37.32 3.92
C LEU A 241 -28.18 -37.45 5.35
N GLN A 242 -28.46 -38.58 6.01
CA GLN A 242 -27.96 -38.88 7.35
C GLN A 242 -26.43 -38.92 7.35
N ARG A 243 -25.79 -39.62 6.40
CA ARG A 243 -24.32 -39.61 6.26
C ARG A 243 -23.75 -38.22 6.01
N SER A 244 -24.44 -37.39 5.24
CA SER A 244 -24.02 -36.00 5.00
C SER A 244 -24.13 -35.14 6.27
N TYR A 245 -25.18 -35.35 7.06
CA TYR A 245 -25.37 -34.71 8.35
C TYR A 245 -24.33 -35.17 9.37
N ASP A 246 -24.09 -36.48 9.47
CA ASP A 246 -23.08 -37.04 10.37
C ASP A 246 -21.67 -36.54 10.01
N ALA A 247 -21.35 -36.45 8.71
CA ALA A 247 -20.09 -35.89 8.25
C ALA A 247 -19.96 -34.39 8.53
N ALA A 248 -21.04 -33.60 8.35
CA ALA A 248 -21.03 -32.17 8.60
C ALA A 248 -21.03 -31.83 10.11
N SER A 249 -21.68 -32.65 10.93
CA SER A 249 -21.78 -32.51 12.39
C SER A 249 -20.60 -33.10 13.15
N ALA A 250 -19.80 -33.97 12.51
CA ALA A 250 -18.56 -34.47 13.08
C ALA A 250 -17.67 -33.29 13.50
N PRO A 251 -17.09 -33.27 14.71
CA PRO A 251 -16.28 -32.14 15.15
C PRO A 251 -15.13 -31.86 14.16
N PRO A 252 -14.85 -30.58 13.86
CA PRO A 252 -13.83 -30.21 12.89
C PRO A 252 -12.50 -30.83 13.29
N GLN A 253 -11.77 -31.38 12.32
CA GLN A 253 -10.47 -31.96 12.58
C GLN A 253 -9.36 -31.09 12.00
N ILE A 254 -8.41 -30.70 12.84
CA ILE A 254 -7.16 -30.06 12.44
C ILE A 254 -6.02 -30.97 12.88
N LEU A 255 -5.18 -31.39 11.92
CA LEU A 255 -4.07 -32.32 12.18
C LEU A 255 -4.52 -33.63 12.86
N GLY A 256 -5.70 -34.14 12.46
CA GLY A 256 -6.28 -35.37 13.01
C GLY A 256 -6.91 -35.22 14.40
N ARG A 257 -7.02 -34.00 14.95
CA ARG A 257 -7.60 -33.74 16.28
C ARG A 257 -8.90 -32.96 16.18
N THR A 258 -9.87 -33.34 16.99
CA THR A 258 -11.12 -32.57 17.14
C THR A 258 -10.80 -31.19 17.72
N VAL A 259 -11.23 -30.13 17.04
CA VAL A 259 -10.99 -28.75 17.46
C VAL A 259 -11.96 -28.43 18.59
N THR A 260 -11.53 -28.73 19.81
CA THR A 260 -12.19 -28.23 21.02
C THR A 260 -11.79 -26.76 21.25
N PRO A 261 -12.54 -25.98 22.05
CA PRO A 261 -12.15 -24.61 22.42
C PRO A 261 -10.73 -24.53 23.01
N ALA A 262 -10.31 -25.55 23.77
CA ALA A 262 -8.97 -25.64 24.32
C ALA A 262 -7.89 -25.85 23.23
N VAL A 263 -8.17 -26.69 22.22
CA VAL A 263 -7.26 -26.90 21.08
C VAL A 263 -7.18 -25.64 20.22
N ALA A 264 -8.32 -24.99 19.94
CA ALA A 264 -8.37 -23.73 19.20
C ALA A 264 -7.57 -22.63 19.91
N PHE A 265 -7.77 -22.47 21.22
CA PHE A 265 -7.00 -21.53 22.03
C PHE A 265 -5.50 -21.88 22.01
N GLY A 266 -5.15 -23.16 22.18
CA GLY A 266 -3.77 -23.63 22.10
C GLY A 266 -3.12 -23.29 20.75
N LEU A 267 -3.82 -23.49 19.63
CA LEU A 267 -3.34 -23.15 18.29
C LEU A 267 -3.10 -21.64 18.13
N VAL A 268 -4.01 -20.78 18.61
CA VAL A 268 -3.83 -19.32 18.56
C VAL A 268 -2.65 -18.89 19.43
N VAL A 269 -2.50 -19.42 20.64
CA VAL A 269 -1.39 -19.05 21.53
C VAL A 269 -0.06 -19.57 21.00
N ALA A 270 0.01 -20.79 20.47
CA ALA A 270 1.24 -21.34 19.91
C ALA A 270 1.67 -20.61 18.63
N SER A 271 0.73 -20.27 17.74
CA SER A 271 1.02 -19.45 16.55
C SER A 271 1.46 -18.03 16.93
N THR A 272 0.87 -17.45 17.97
CA THR A 272 1.34 -16.18 18.57
C THR A 272 2.77 -16.30 19.08
N GLY A 273 3.09 -17.35 19.84
CA GLY A 273 4.43 -17.62 20.33
C GLY A 273 5.45 -17.77 19.20
N LEU A 274 5.10 -18.53 18.16
CA LEU A 274 5.95 -18.71 16.98
C LEU A 274 6.16 -17.38 16.24
N TRP A 275 5.12 -16.58 16.08
CA TRP A 275 5.22 -15.25 15.47
C TRP A 275 6.14 -14.32 16.27
N LEU A 276 5.98 -14.24 17.60
CA LEU A 276 6.86 -13.46 18.47
C LEU A 276 8.30 -13.97 18.43
N CYS A 277 8.50 -15.29 18.26
CA CYS A 277 9.81 -15.89 18.06
C CYS A 277 10.48 -15.33 16.79
N VAL A 278 9.81 -15.46 15.64
CA VAL A 278 10.29 -14.98 14.34
C VAL A 278 10.51 -13.47 14.36
N LEU A 279 9.53 -12.71 14.86
CA LEU A 279 9.61 -11.27 14.98
C LEU A 279 10.80 -10.86 15.85
N GLY A 280 10.95 -11.45 17.04
CA GLY A 280 12.06 -11.20 17.93
C GLY A 280 13.42 -11.47 17.29
N MET A 281 13.56 -12.57 16.52
CA MET A 281 14.79 -12.87 15.77
C MET A 281 15.09 -11.79 14.73
N VAL A 282 14.11 -11.41 13.91
CA VAL A 282 14.28 -10.36 12.89
C VAL A 282 14.69 -9.04 13.53
N LEU A 283 14.01 -8.63 14.60
CA LEU A 283 14.31 -7.38 15.32
C LEU A 283 15.68 -7.43 16.03
N GLY A 284 16.11 -8.61 16.50
CA GLY A 284 17.42 -8.83 17.10
C GLY A 284 18.58 -8.79 16.08
N LEU A 285 18.35 -9.32 14.88
CA LEU A 285 19.32 -9.32 13.77
C LEU A 285 19.46 -7.93 13.14
N ALA A 286 18.38 -7.16 13.04
CA ALA A 286 18.33 -5.87 12.36
C ALA A 286 17.87 -4.72 13.29
N PRO A 287 18.61 -4.38 14.36
CA PRO A 287 18.19 -3.34 15.31
C PRO A 287 18.13 -1.93 14.67
N SER A 288 18.85 -1.71 13.56
CA SER A 288 18.79 -0.45 12.80
C SER A 288 17.42 -0.23 12.16
N LEU A 289 16.72 -1.29 11.74
CA LEU A 289 15.37 -1.18 11.21
C LEU A 289 14.40 -0.68 12.28
N VAL A 290 14.44 -1.28 13.47
CA VAL A 290 13.60 -0.87 14.61
C VAL A 290 13.87 0.57 15.01
N ARG A 291 15.15 0.92 15.13
CA ARG A 291 15.57 2.29 15.44
C ARG A 291 15.08 3.25 14.37
N GLY A 292 15.26 2.94 13.08
CA GLY A 292 14.85 3.81 11.98
C GLY A 292 13.34 4.00 11.90
N MET A 293 12.58 2.91 12.00
CA MET A 293 11.12 2.89 11.92
C MET A 293 10.47 3.62 13.09
N PHE A 294 10.92 3.34 14.33
CA PHE A 294 10.31 3.88 15.55
C PHE A 294 11.12 5.00 16.20
N TYR A 295 12.01 5.67 15.45
CA TYR A 295 12.71 6.86 15.95
C TYR A 295 11.70 7.97 16.28
N PRO A 296 11.79 8.63 17.45
CA PRO A 296 12.89 8.57 18.42
C PRO A 296 12.67 7.60 19.60
N PHE A 297 11.52 6.95 19.71
CA PHE A 297 11.18 6.09 20.84
C PHE A 297 12.07 4.85 20.97
N ALA A 298 12.62 4.37 19.85
CA ALA A 298 13.47 3.20 19.80
C ALA A 298 14.99 3.49 19.84
N VAL A 299 15.43 4.72 20.15
CA VAL A 299 16.89 5.05 20.21
C VAL A 299 17.65 4.13 21.18
N GLY A 300 17.03 3.81 22.33
CA GLY A 300 17.59 2.89 23.33
C GLY A 300 17.48 1.41 22.97
N TYR A 301 16.92 1.04 21.81
CA TYR A 301 16.70 -0.35 21.44
C TYR A 301 18.03 -1.08 21.23
N ARG A 302 18.26 -2.14 22.02
CA ARG A 302 19.44 -3.01 21.97
C ARG A 302 19.04 -4.37 21.39
N ARG A 303 19.97 -5.03 20.68
CA ARG A 303 19.76 -6.38 20.09
C ARG A 303 19.21 -7.41 21.10
N ARG A 304 19.65 -7.31 22.36
CA ARG A 304 19.18 -8.18 23.45
C ARG A 304 17.65 -8.21 23.61
N TYR A 305 16.96 -7.08 23.37
CA TYR A 305 15.50 -7.03 23.54
C TYR A 305 14.78 -7.84 22.46
N GLY A 306 15.30 -7.86 21.22
CA GLY A 306 14.77 -8.71 20.16
C GLY A 306 14.93 -10.19 20.49
N PHE A 307 16.11 -10.60 20.94
CA PHE A 307 16.33 -11.99 21.36
C PHE A 307 15.54 -12.39 22.61
N MET A 308 15.31 -11.46 23.55
CA MET A 308 14.41 -11.71 24.68
C MET A 308 12.97 -11.93 24.23
N LEU A 309 12.48 -11.13 23.28
CA LEU A 309 11.15 -11.33 22.66
C LEU A 309 11.09 -12.69 21.95
N ALA A 310 12.17 -13.07 21.26
CA ALA A 310 12.25 -14.35 20.56
C ALA A 310 12.17 -15.53 21.54
N ALA A 311 12.95 -15.45 22.63
CA ALA A 311 12.94 -16.45 23.70
C ALA A 311 11.57 -16.55 24.37
N LEU A 312 10.90 -15.41 24.65
CA LEU A 312 9.54 -15.40 25.18
C LEU A 312 8.58 -16.10 24.23
N GLY A 313 8.62 -15.78 22.94
CA GLY A 313 7.79 -16.44 21.92
C GLY A 313 8.02 -17.94 21.85
N ALA A 314 9.29 -18.39 21.90
CA ALA A 314 9.64 -19.80 21.91
C ALA A 314 9.10 -20.52 23.16
N VAL A 315 9.24 -19.91 24.35
CA VAL A 315 8.69 -20.47 25.61
C VAL A 315 7.17 -20.57 25.53
N THR A 316 6.48 -19.55 25.03
CA THR A 316 5.02 -19.59 24.83
C THR A 316 4.62 -20.70 23.86
N ALA A 317 5.32 -20.86 22.73
CA ALA A 317 5.01 -21.91 21.77
C ALA A 317 5.20 -23.32 22.37
N ILE A 318 6.30 -23.54 23.12
CA ILE A 318 6.60 -24.82 23.77
C ILE A 318 5.61 -25.13 24.88
N ALA A 319 5.27 -24.14 25.72
CA ALA A 319 4.35 -24.33 26.85
C ALA A 319 2.94 -24.75 26.40
N TYR A 320 2.49 -24.27 25.23
CA TYR A 320 1.16 -24.57 24.68
C TYR A 320 1.17 -25.73 23.67
N TRP A 321 2.34 -26.26 23.30
CA TRP A 321 2.46 -27.42 22.42
C TRP A 321 1.68 -28.67 22.89
N PRO A 322 1.63 -29.02 24.19
CA PRO A 322 0.88 -30.20 24.66
C PRO A 322 -0.63 -30.14 24.33
N LEU A 323 -1.22 -28.94 24.23
CA LEU A 323 -2.62 -28.76 23.84
C LEU A 323 -2.86 -29.09 22.36
N ILE A 324 -1.81 -29.10 21.54
CA ILE A 324 -1.89 -29.32 20.10
C ILE A 324 -1.41 -30.72 19.71
N ARG A 325 -0.43 -31.27 20.44
CA ARG A 325 0.21 -32.54 20.11
C ARG A 325 -0.81 -33.70 20.04
N PRO A 326 -0.85 -34.48 18.93
CA PRO A 326 -1.64 -35.70 18.88
C PRO A 326 -1.11 -36.69 19.94
N VAL A 327 -2.02 -37.34 20.66
CA VAL A 327 -1.70 -38.42 21.61
C VAL A 327 -1.38 -39.68 20.82
#